data_AF-A0A0F9GXJ8-F1
#
_entry.id   AF-A0A0F9GXJ8-F1
#
_cell.length_a   1.000
_cell.length_b   1.000
_cell.length_c   1.000
_cell.angle_alpha   90.00
_cell.angle_beta   90.00
_cell.angle_gamma   90.00
#
_symmetry.space_group_name_H-M   'P 1'
#
loop_
_entity.id
_entity.type
_entity.pdbx_description
1 polymer ?
#
loop_
_entity_poly.entity_id
_entity_poly.type
_entity_poly.pdbx_seq_one_letter_code
_entity_poly.pdbx_strand_id
1 'polypeptide(L)' 'VDWATSKEYMYKVKTLSRIKPGDPLTERFVNIMSDIPMTPAQLEAQVEERWGEWEKYAAEELVGVQAWSAVRQVME' A
#
# COMPACT_ATOMS: atom_id res chain seq x y z
N VAL A 1 12.65 16.58 -2.21
CA VAL A 1 12.53 15.18 -1.71
C VAL A 1 12.85 14.30 -2.90
N ASP A 2 14.10 13.83 -2.97
CA ASP A 2 14.52 12.86 -3.97
C ASP A 2 13.97 11.49 -3.54
N TRP A 3 12.90 11.07 -4.20
CA TRP A 3 12.39 9.71 -4.03
C TRP A 3 13.32 8.80 -4.82
N ALA A 4 14.16 8.03 -4.14
CA ALA A 4 14.90 6.94 -4.76
C ALA A 4 13.89 5.84 -5.13
N THR A 5 13.24 6.00 -6.29
CA THR A 5 12.35 5.00 -6.85
C THR A 5 13.21 3.85 -7.38
N SER A 6 13.21 2.71 -6.69
CA SER A 6 13.91 1.49 -7.14
C SER A 6 13.29 0.85 -8.39
N LYS A 7 12.14 1.37 -8.85
CA LYS A 7 11.29 0.89 -9.95
C LYS A 7 10.67 2.08 -10.68
N GLU A 8 10.19 1.89 -11.91
CA GLU A 8 9.63 2.98 -12.74
C GLU A 8 8.41 3.67 -12.08
N TYR A 9 7.61 2.92 -11.32
CA TYR A 9 6.41 3.43 -10.65
C TYR A 9 6.49 3.24 -9.13
N MET A 10 6.07 4.26 -8.39
CA MET A 10 5.77 4.21 -6.96
C MET A 10 4.32 4.60 -6.72
N TYR A 11 3.56 3.74 -6.06
CA TYR A 11 2.19 4.00 -5.66
C TYR A 11 2.09 4.15 -4.15
N LYS A 12 1.32 5.12 -3.68
CA LYS A 12 0.88 5.21 -2.30
C LYS A 12 -0.52 4.63 -2.18
N VAL A 13 -0.71 3.72 -1.24
CA VAL A 13 -2.00 3.13 -0.90
C VAL A 13 -2.31 3.46 0.54
N LYS A 14 -3.49 4.02 0.79
CA LYS A 14 -4.02 4.22 2.14
C LYS A 14 -4.60 2.91 2.62
N THR A 15 -4.27 2.50 3.83
CA THR A 15 -4.78 1.31 4.49
C THR A 15 -5.39 1.69 5.83
N LEU A 16 -6.53 1.08 6.15
CA LEU A 16 -7.22 1.19 7.43
C LEU A 16 -7.23 -0.18 8.09
N SER A 17 -6.67 -0.28 9.29
CA SER A 17 -6.53 -1.55 10.01
C SER A 17 -6.89 -1.42 11.48
N ARG A 18 -7.12 -2.56 12.15
CA ARG A 18 -7.37 -2.64 13.59
C ARG A 18 -6.81 -3.93 14.18
N ILE A 19 -6.42 -3.92 15.44
CA ILE A 19 -5.89 -5.12 16.10
C ILE A 19 -7.03 -6.06 16.53
N LYS A 20 -8.14 -5.51 17.04
CA LYS A 20 -9.32 -6.29 17.45
C LYS A 20 -10.62 -5.59 17.04
N PRO A 21 -11.72 -6.36 16.88
CA PRO A 21 -13.04 -5.76 16.73
C PRO A 21 -13.37 -4.84 17.91
N GLY A 22 -13.72 -3.59 17.62
CA GLY A 22 -14.03 -2.56 18.62
C GLY A 22 -12.88 -1.60 18.91
N ASP A 23 -11.64 -1.93 18.53
CA ASP A 23 -10.54 -0.98 18.60
C ASP A 23 -10.68 0.12 17.53
N PRO A 24 -10.15 1.33 17.77
CA PRO A 24 -10.11 2.38 16.76
C PRO A 24 -9.38 1.92 15.49
N LEU A 25 -9.86 2.39 14.33
CA LEU A 25 -9.16 2.19 13.07
C LEU A 25 -7.88 3.02 13.04
N THR A 26 -6.79 2.38 12.64
CA THR A 26 -5.50 3.01 12.38
C THR A 26 -5.35 3.25 10.89
N GLU A 27 -5.03 4.50 10.52
CA GLU A 27 -4.72 4.87 9.14
C GLU A 27 -3.21 4.86 8.92
N ARG A 28 -2.76 4.22 7.85
CA ARG A 28 -1.36 4.27 7.39
C ARG A 28 -1.25 4.27 5.87
N PHE A 29 -0.12 4.76 5.38
CA PHE A 29 0.23 4.71 3.96
C PHE A 29 1.32 3.68 3.72
N VAL A 30 1.12 2.84 2.71
CA VAL A 30 2.12 1.90 2.22
C VAL A 30 2.57 2.30 0.82
N ASN A 31 3.84 2.06 0.51
CA ASN A 31 4.41 2.31 -0.81
C ASN A 31 4.55 1.00 -1.58
N ILE A 32 4.00 0.97 -2.78
CA ILE A 32 4.12 -0.15 -3.72
C ILE A 32 5.01 0.28 -4.87
N MET A 33 6.08 -0.48 -5.10
CA MET A 33 7.01 -0.27 -6.21
C MET A 33 6.70 -1.24 -7.34
N SER A 34 6.60 -0.75 -8.58
CA SER A 34 6.31 -1.58 -9.76
C SER A 34 7.07 -1.10 -10.99
N ASP A 35 7.50 -2.03 -11.84
CA ASP A 35 8.06 -1.72 -13.17
C ASP A 35 6.97 -1.54 -14.23
N ILE A 36 5.73 -1.91 -13.94
CA ILE A 36 4.60 -1.79 -14.85
C ILE A 36 3.51 -0.89 -14.27
N PRO A 37 2.76 -0.16 -15.11
CA PRO A 37 1.64 0.62 -14.64
C PRO A 37 0.55 -0.31 -14.06
N MET A 38 0.12 -0.04 -12.83
CA MET A 38 -0.97 -0.74 -12.16
C MET A 38 -2.21 0.15 -12.04
N THR A 39 -3.38 -0.49 -12.16
CA THR A 39 -4.67 0.13 -11.88
C THR A 39 -4.94 0.19 -10.37
N PRO A 40 -5.84 1.06 -9.90
CA PRO A 40 -6.25 1.10 -8.49
C PRO A 40 -6.63 -0.27 -7.94
N ALA A 41 -7.51 -1.01 -8.63
CA ALA A 41 -7.96 -2.33 -8.19
C ALA A 41 -6.81 -3.34 -8.06
N GLN A 42 -5.80 -3.28 -8.94
CA GLN A 42 -4.63 -4.16 -8.86
C GLN A 42 -3.74 -3.82 -7.65
N LEU A 43 -3.62 -2.53 -7.32
CA LEU A 43 -2.87 -2.09 -6.13
C LEU A 43 -3.57 -2.54 -4.85
N GLU A 44 -4.89 -2.40 -4.82
CA GLU A 44 -5.72 -2.79 -3.68
C GLU A 44 -5.62 -4.30 -3.43
N ALA A 45 -5.81 -5.13 -4.48
CA ALA A 45 -5.65 -6.57 -4.40
C ALA A 45 -4.24 -6.99 -3.93
N GLN A 46 -3.19 -6.33 -4.44
CA GLN A 46 -1.82 -6.64 -4.04
C GLN A 46 -1.55 -6.35 -2.56
N VAL A 47 -2.15 -5.29 -2.02
CA VAL A 47 -2.04 -4.99 -0.59
C VAL A 47 -2.78 -6.04 0.24
N GLU A 48 -3.98 -6.45 -0.17
CA GLU A 48 -4.75 -7.50 0.51
C GLU A 48 -3.98 -8.83 0.55
N GLU A 49 -3.38 -9.25 -0.57
CA GLU A 49 -2.60 -10.49 -0.68
C GLU A 49 -1.37 -10.49 0.24
N ARG A 50 -0.68 -9.34 0.35
CA ARG A 50 0.57 -9.22 1.11
C ARG A 50 0.35 -8.84 2.57
N TRP A 51 -0.85 -8.44 2.94
CA TRP A 51 -1.13 -7.91 4.28
C TRP A 51 -0.74 -8.92 5.38
N GLY A 52 -1.09 -10.19 5.19
CA GLY A 52 -0.75 -11.25 6.14
C GLY A 52 0.76 -11.48 6.30
N GLU A 53 1.56 -11.17 5.28
CA GLU A 53 3.03 -11.24 5.36
C GLU A 53 3.61 -10.03 6.09
N TRP A 54 3.09 -8.83 5.84
CA TRP A 54 3.54 -7.59 6.48
C TRP A 54 3.19 -7.54 7.96
N GLU A 55 1.98 -7.97 8.29
CA GLU A 55 1.41 -7.97 9.64
C GLU A 55 1.58 -9.30 10.36
N LYS A 56 2.59 -10.09 9.96
CA LYS A 56 2.89 -11.41 10.56
C LYS A 56 3.08 -11.36 12.08
N TYR A 57 3.56 -10.24 12.62
CA TYR A 57 3.92 -10.09 14.02
C TYR A 57 2.95 -9.23 14.84
N ALA A 58 2.02 -8.54 14.17
CA ALA A 58 0.94 -7.79 14.78
C ALA A 58 -0.29 -8.08 13.94
N ALA A 59 -1.17 -8.98 14.40
CA ALA A 59 -2.31 -9.48 13.62
C ALA A 59 -3.40 -8.40 13.43
N GLU A 60 -3.06 -7.31 12.75
CA GLU A 60 -3.99 -6.28 12.36
C GLU A 60 -4.90 -6.79 11.25
N GLU A 61 -6.19 -6.72 11.47
CA GLU A 61 -7.23 -6.94 10.47
C GLU A 61 -7.26 -5.73 9.53
N LEU A 62 -7.09 -5.96 8.23
CA LEU A 62 -7.29 -4.93 7.21
C LEU A 62 -8.80 -4.71 7.02
N VAL A 63 -9.26 -3.48 7.26
CA VAL A 63 -10.68 -3.10 7.19
C VAL A 63 -10.99 -2.30 5.92
N GLY A 64 -9.97 -1.63 5.35
CA GLY A 64 -10.14 -0.91 4.10
C GLY A 64 -8.82 -0.57 3.44
N VAL A 65 -8.86 -0.45 2.11
CA VAL A 65 -7.71 -0.14 1.26
C VAL A 65 -8.15 0.78 0.14
N GLN A 66 -7.32 1.76 -0.19
CA GLN A 66 -7.61 2.73 -1.25
C GLN A 66 -6.32 3.21 -1.91
N ALA A 67 -6.23 3.07 -3.23
CA ALA A 67 -5.15 3.69 -3.99
C ALA A 67 -5.21 5.23 -3.88
N TRP A 68 -4.10 5.88 -3.51
CA TRP A 68 -4.08 7.31 -3.18
C TRP A 68 -3.36 8.16 -4.25
N SER A 69 -2.13 7.79 -4.60
CA SER A 69 -1.34 8.56 -5.58
C SER A 69 -0.33 7.67 -6.29
N ALA A 70 0.08 8.07 -7.50
CA ALA A 70 1.14 7.43 -8.26
C ALA A 70 2.23 8.44 -8.63
N VAL A 71 3.48 8.00 -8.57
CA VAL A 71 4.66 8.72 -9.07
C VAL A 71 5.31 7.84 -10.12
N ARG A 72 5.63 8.41 -11.28
CA ARG A 72 6.39 7.75 -12.35
C ARG A 72 7.75 8.42 -12.47
N GLN A 73 8.81 7.64 -12.46
CA GLN A 73 10.14 8.12 -12.82
C GLN A 73 10.22 8.34 -14.32
N VAL A 74 10.58 9.56 -14.74
CA VAL A 74 10.89 9.88 -16.14
C VAL A 74 12.40 9.99 -16.22
N MET A 75 13.05 9.09 -16.97
CA MET A 75 14.46 9.25 -17.31
C MET A 75 14.54 10.24 -18.48
N GLU A 76 15.23 11.36 -18.28
CA GLU A 76 15.66 12.28 -19.36
C GLU A 76 16.84 11.69 -20.14
#